data_AF-A0A410JUV0-F1
#
_entry.id   AF-A0A410JUV0-F1
#
_cell.length_a   1.000
_cell.length_b   1.000
_cell.length_c   1.000
_cell.angle_alpha   90.00
_cell.angle_beta   90.00
_cell.angle_gamma   90.00
#
_symmetry.space_group_name_H-M   'P 1'
#
loop_
_entity.id
_entity.type
_entity.pdbx_description
1 polymer ?
#
loop_
_entity_poly.entity_id
_entity_poly.type
_entity_poly.pdbx_seq_one_letter_code
_entity_poly.pdbx_strand_id
1 'polypeptide(L)'
;MRAELSVAELCRKYGISEATYYKWSKEFIEAGKKRLSGNETREATSEEVKDLRRENTVLKESLADLVIRYDIVKKSLNLLD
;
A
#
# COMPACT_ATOMS: atom_id res chain seq x y z
N MET A 1 -13.53 -4.91 -37.27
CA MET A 1 -13.46 -5.78 -36.08
C MET A 1 -12.04 -6.33 -36.04
N ARG A 2 -11.18 -5.91 -35.10
CA ARG A 2 -9.83 -6.49 -34.99
C ARG A 2 -10.02 -7.98 -34.69
N ALA A 3 -9.40 -8.86 -35.47
CA ALA A 3 -9.49 -10.29 -35.23
C ALA A 3 -8.99 -10.58 -33.81
N GLU A 4 -9.88 -11.10 -32.96
CA GLU A 4 -9.48 -11.60 -31.65
C GLU A 4 -8.57 -12.80 -31.89
N LEU A 5 -7.32 -12.72 -31.43
CA LEU A 5 -6.41 -13.87 -31.44
C LEU A 5 -7.03 -14.96 -30.58
N SER A 6 -7.05 -16.18 -31.08
CA SER A 6 -7.45 -17.33 -30.27
C SER A 6 -6.51 -17.49 -29.07
N VAL A 7 -7.01 -18.11 -27.99
CA VAL A 7 -6.20 -18.38 -26.79
C VAL A 7 -4.93 -19.15 -27.13
N ALA A 8 -5.00 -20.10 -28.06
CA ALA A 8 -3.86 -20.87 -28.52
C ALA A 8 -2.81 -20.01 -29.25
N GLU A 9 -3.23 -19.05 -30.08
CA GLU A 9 -2.33 -18.10 -30.74
C GLU A 9 -1.69 -17.15 -29.74
N LEU A 10 -2.46 -16.69 -28.75
CA LEU A 10 -1.96 -15.85 -27.67
C LEU A 10 -0.89 -16.59 -26.85
N CYS A 11 -1.17 -17.85 -26.47
CA CYS A 11 -0.25 -18.69 -25.72
C CYS A 11 1.05 -18.95 -26.49
N ARG A 12 0.97 -19.26 -27.79
CA ARG A 12 2.15 -19.41 -28.65
C ARG A 12 2.95 -18.12 -28.78
N LYS A 13 2.27 -16.99 -28.97
CA LYS A 13 2.91 -15.68 -29.14
C LYS A 13 3.71 -15.25 -27.91
N TYR A 14 3.18 -15.52 -26.72
CA TYR A 14 3.79 -15.08 -25.45
C TYR A 14 4.52 -16.19 -24.70
N GLY A 15 4.62 -17.39 -25.28
CA GLY A 15 5.37 -18.50 -24.70
C GLY A 15 4.78 -19.02 -23.38
N ILE A 16 3.46 -18.98 -23.22
CA ILE A 16 2.76 -19.48 -22.04
C ILE A 16 1.91 -20.71 -22.38
N SER A 17 1.63 -21.55 -21.39
CA SER A 17 0.68 -22.65 -21.55
C SER A 17 -0.77 -22.13 -21.48
N GLU A 18 -1.71 -22.82 -22.14
CA GLU A 18 -3.13 -22.50 -22.02
C GLU A 18 -3.63 -22.63 -20.58
N ALA A 19 -3.10 -23.58 -19.81
CA ALA A 19 -3.41 -23.72 -18.39
C ALA A 19 -3.02 -22.47 -17.59
N THR A 20 -1.86 -21.89 -17.87
CA THR A 20 -1.41 -20.61 -17.27
C THR A 20 -2.36 -19.47 -17.65
N TYR A 21 -2.74 -19.38 -18.93
CA TYR A 21 -3.67 -18.35 -19.40
C TYR A 21 -5.01 -18.42 -18.67
N TYR A 22 -5.64 -19.59 -18.61
CA TYR A 22 -6.94 -19.75 -17.96
C TYR A 22 -6.88 -19.52 -16.45
N LYS A 23 -5.77 -19.93 -15.80
CA LYS A 23 -5.54 -19.62 -14.39
C LYS A 23 -5.53 -18.11 -14.15
N TRP A 24 -4.71 -17.37 -14.88
CA TRP A 24 -4.64 -15.91 -14.74
C TRP A 24 -5.93 -15.21 -15.13
N SER A 25 -6.60 -15.66 -16.19
CA SER A 25 -7.89 -15.10 -16.59
C SER A 25 -8.94 -15.28 -15.50
N LYS A 26 -8.96 -16.44 -14.83
CA LYS A 26 -9.87 -16.69 -13.71
C LYS A 26 -9.54 -15.79 -12.52
N GLU A 27 -8.27 -15.77 -12.10
CA GLU A 27 -7.80 -14.92 -10.98
C GLU A 27 -8.10 -13.45 -11.22
N PHE A 28 -7.87 -12.95 -12.44
CA PHE A 28 -8.15 -11.57 -12.82
C PHE A 28 -9.64 -11.22 -12.71
N ILE A 29 -10.52 -12.09 -13.23
CA ILE A 29 -11.97 -11.87 -13.18
C ILE A 29 -12.49 -11.99 -11.74
N GLU A 30 -12.01 -12.96 -10.96
CA GLU A 30 -12.38 -13.12 -9.55
C GLU A 30 -11.96 -11.89 -8.73
N ALA A 31 -10.73 -11.40 -8.88
CA ALA A 31 -10.26 -10.18 -8.23
C ALA A 31 -11.10 -8.95 -8.64
N GLY A 32 -11.41 -8.83 -9.94
CA GLY A 32 -12.26 -7.76 -10.46
C GLY A 32 -13.67 -7.78 -9.85
N LYS A 33 -14.30 -8.97 -9.80
CA LYS A 33 -15.60 -9.16 -9.16
C LYS A 33 -15.58 -8.83 -7.68
N LYS A 34 -14.56 -9.30 -6.95
CA LYS A 34 -14.41 -9.07 -5.51
C LYS A 34 -14.27 -7.57 -5.18
N ARG A 35 -13.54 -6.84 -6.02
CA ARG A 35 -13.41 -5.38 -5.92
C ARG A 35 -14.71 -4.65 -6.24
N LEU A 36 -15.45 -5.08 -7.27
CA LEU A 36 -16.75 -4.49 -7.63
C LEU A 36 -17.84 -4.80 -6.61
N SER A 37 -17.79 -5.98 -5.97
CA SER A 37 -18.74 -6.36 -4.92
C SER A 37 -18.45 -5.71 -3.57
N GLY A 38 -17.39 -4.90 -3.45
CA GLY A 38 -17.01 -4.22 -2.22
C GLY A 38 -16.56 -5.16 -1.09
N ASN A 39 -16.26 -6.44 -1.39
CA ASN A 39 -15.91 -7.47 -0.40
C ASN A 39 -14.40 -7.53 -0.09
N GLU A 40 -13.65 -6.51 -0.47
CA GLU A 40 -12.29 -6.28 0.04
C GLU A 40 -12.26 -4.95 0.76
N THR A 41 -11.94 -5.00 2.05
CA THR A 41 -11.42 -3.87 2.81
C THR A 41 -10.27 -3.28 2.00
N ARG A 42 -10.45 -2.07 1.47
CA ARG A 42 -9.31 -1.25 1.03
C ARG A 42 -8.27 -1.32 2.15
N GLU A 43 -7.05 -1.76 1.84
CA GLU A 43 -5.95 -1.69 2.79
C GLU A 43 -5.84 -0.23 3.25
N ALA A 44 -6.11 -0.03 4.55
CA ALA A 44 -6.41 1.24 5.21
C ALA A 44 -7.58 2.00 4.57
N THR A 45 -8.74 1.96 5.24
CA THR A 45 -9.85 2.84 4.92
C THR A 45 -9.38 4.30 4.96
N SER A 46 -9.97 5.18 4.15
CA SER A 46 -9.59 6.61 4.16
C SER A 46 -9.64 7.23 5.56
N GLU A 47 -10.46 6.69 6.46
CA GLU A 47 -10.54 7.14 7.85
C GLU A 47 -9.37 6.60 8.69
N GLU A 48 -9.03 5.32 8.60
CA GLU A 48 -7.82 4.78 9.26
C GLU A 48 -6.55 5.50 8.78
N VAL A 49 -6.42 5.79 7.49
CA VAL A 49 -5.29 6.58 6.96
C VAL A 49 -5.27 7.98 7.55
N LYS A 50 -6.45 8.59 7.72
CA LYS A 50 -6.59 9.95 8.27
C LYS A 50 -6.28 9.98 9.76
N ASP A 51 -6.73 8.98 10.51
CA ASP A 51 -6.44 8.81 11.93
C ASP A 51 -4.94 8.55 12.15
N LEU A 52 -4.34 7.64 11.39
CA LEU A 52 -2.89 7.40 11.42
C LEU A 52 -2.09 8.66 11.08
N ARG A 53 -2.54 9.45 10.10
CA ARG A 53 -1.90 10.75 9.77
C ARG A 53 -2.02 11.74 10.91
N ARG A 54 -3.18 11.80 11.57
CA ARG A 54 -3.39 12.67 12.73
C ARG A 54 -2.48 12.27 13.90
N GLU A 55 -2.45 10.98 14.22
CA GLU A 55 -1.59 10.44 15.28
C GLU A 55 -0.11 10.70 14.98
N ASN A 56 0.33 10.48 13.73
CA ASN A 56 1.70 10.74 13.32
C ASN A 56 2.12 12.20 13.52
N THR A 57 1.22 13.15 13.24
CA THR A 57 1.46 14.58 13.48
C THR A 57 1.64 14.86 14.97
N VAL A 58 0.73 14.37 15.82
CA VAL A 58 0.80 14.55 17.28
C VAL A 58 2.09 13.95 17.85
N LEU A 59 2.49 12.77 17.38
CA LEU A 59 3.73 12.12 17.80
C LEU A 59 4.97 12.92 17.39
N LYS A 60 5.01 13.47 16.18
CA LYS A 60 6.11 14.31 15.72
C LYS A 60 6.26 15.59 16.54
N GLU A 61 5.16 16.26 16.83
CA GLU A 61 5.15 17.47 17.66
C GLU A 61 5.64 17.17 19.09
N SER A 62 5.15 16.09 19.69
CA SER A 62 5.54 15.66 21.04
C SER A 62 7.03 15.28 21.11
N LEU A 63 7.53 14.59 20.08
CA LEU A 63 8.95 14.24 19.99
C LEU A 63 9.83 15.50 19.83
N ALA A 64 9.40 16.45 19.01
CA ALA A 64 10.14 17.70 18.82
C ALA A 64 10.26 18.51 20.13
N ASP A 65 9.16 18.64 20.88
CA ASP A 65 9.17 19.28 22.20
C ASP A 65 10.13 18.56 23.17
N LEU A 66 10.08 17.22 23.21
CA LEU A 66 10.97 16.43 24.06
C LEU A 66 12.44 16.61 23.70
N VAL A 67 12.78 16.60 22.40
CA VAL A 67 14.15 16.79 21.91
C VAL A 67 14.68 18.17 22.29
N ILE A 68 13.87 19.23 22.12
CA ILE A 68 14.26 20.59 22.50
C ILE A 68 14.54 20.68 24.00
N ARG A 69 13.66 20.11 24.83
CA ARG A 69 13.85 20.09 26.29
C ARG A 69 15.10 19.32 26.69
N TYR A 70 15.34 18.17 26.07
CA TYR A 70 16.54 17.38 26.29
C TYR A 70 17.81 18.18 25.98
N ASP A 71 17.85 18.87 24.83
CA ASP A 71 19.00 19.69 24.43
C ASP A 71 19.26 20.86 25.38
N ILE A 72 18.19 21.52 25.87
CA ILE A 72 18.31 22.58 26.87
C ILE A 72 18.94 22.03 28.16
N VAL A 73 18.39 20.94 28.69
CA VAL A 73 18.88 20.33 29.94
C VAL A 73 20.34 19.88 29.79
N LYS A 74 20.66 19.22 28.67
CA LYS A 74 22.02 18.77 28.38
C LYS A 74 23.01 19.92 28.32
N LYS A 75 22.65 21.03 27.66
CA LYS A 75 23.50 22.24 27.62
C LYS A 75 23.67 22.87 29.00
N SER A 76 22.60 22.97 29.79
CA SER A 76 22.67 23.51 31.15
C SER A 76 23.57 22.67 32.05
N LEU A 77 23.53 21.35 31.93
CA LEU A 77 24.43 20.46 32.68
C LEU A 77 25.89 20.68 32.28
N ASN A 78 26.18 20.74 30.98
CA ASN A 78 27.54 21.00 30.48
C ASN A 78 28.10 22.37 30.88
N LEU A 79 27.24 23.34 31.25
CA LEU A 79 27.68 24.66 31.75
C LEU A 79 27.99 24.64 33.26
N LEU A 80 27.62 23.58 33.97
CA LEU A 80 27.89 23.38 35.39
C LEU A 80 29.18 22.57 35.64
N ASP A 81 29.70 21.91 34.62
CA ASP A 81 31.01 21.24 34.58
C ASP A 81 32.13 22.23 34.17
#